data_AF-A0A3C1J9W2-F1
#
_entry.id   AF-A0A3C1J9W2-F1
#
_cell.length_a   1.000
_cell.length_b   1.000
_cell.length_c   1.000
_cell.angle_alpha   90.00
_cell.angle_beta   90.00
_cell.angle_gamma   90.00
#
_symmetry.space_group_name_H-M   'P 1'
#
loop_
_entity.id
_entity.type
_entity.pdbx_description
1 polymer ?
#
loop_
_entity_poly.entity_id
_entity_poly.type
_entity_poly.pdbx_seq_one_letter_code
_entity_poly.pdbx_strand_id
1 'polypeptide(L)'
;MIKTPFIAAVLLSASLLPAAAADSAVLKEAGFSLPAVELPSPEAPKANQWMTLRKITVNTAQPENDDALIGIVRGMDIDKAVKELSENGFKAAAYQDNTGGYMVIVDVKGQNAADLAVGLARYYYVTEVKVGQRTHDQLFGLNNKSTYAVKMGTIKGGMNHSPVDVKINKLDWTITGGLNHSPVDVKIDHDEKTITGGANLSPVDLKFDWSTREVKVYGGANHSPVNYTVNWDKGLLEGYANNSPVRLEFGRQDGFAGPITSIKGYAGHAPVDLTFNGVNGHLGGAMNHSPVDVNLVNCDIYDFLQYFFLFLKNPAL
;
A
#
# COMPACT_ATOMS: atom_id res chain seq x y z
N MET A 1 70.16 -35.74 -17.89
CA MET A 1 69.86 -36.11 -19.29
C MET A 1 68.75 -35.20 -19.77
N ILE A 2 69.02 -34.36 -20.77
CA ILE A 2 68.13 -33.32 -21.31
C ILE A 2 67.01 -33.98 -22.13
N LYS A 3 65.78 -33.45 -22.06
CA LYS A 3 64.84 -33.27 -23.18
C LYS A 3 63.56 -32.53 -22.75
N THR A 4 63.48 -31.25 -23.11
CA THR A 4 62.26 -30.56 -23.61
C THR A 4 62.27 -30.75 -25.15
N PRO A 5 61.22 -30.44 -25.98
CA PRO A 5 59.94 -29.75 -25.72
C PRO A 5 58.70 -30.36 -26.47
N PHE A 6 57.49 -29.80 -26.30
CA PHE A 6 56.69 -29.19 -27.38
C PHE A 6 55.28 -28.77 -26.92
N ILE A 7 54.88 -27.61 -27.44
CA ILE A 7 53.62 -26.87 -27.32
C ILE A 7 52.62 -27.41 -28.37
N ALA A 8 51.33 -27.51 -28.04
CA ALA A 8 50.23 -27.17 -28.96
C ALA A 8 48.89 -27.07 -28.21
N ALA A 9 48.32 -25.86 -28.24
CA ALA A 9 46.98 -25.50 -27.82
C ALA A 9 45.92 -25.88 -28.88
N VAL A 10 44.65 -25.55 -28.56
CA VAL A 10 43.49 -25.19 -29.43
C VAL A 10 42.26 -26.04 -29.06
N LEU A 11 41.34 -25.48 -28.24
CA LEU A 11 40.06 -24.80 -28.61
C LEU A 11 38.96 -25.83 -28.97
N LEU A 12 37.66 -25.73 -28.67
CA LEU A 12 36.78 -24.86 -27.88
C LEU A 12 35.36 -25.38 -28.19
N SER A 13 34.49 -25.69 -27.22
CA SER A 13 33.02 -25.47 -27.32
C SER A 13 32.29 -25.78 -26.00
N ALA A 14 31.46 -24.80 -25.59
CA ALA A 14 30.62 -24.70 -24.38
C ALA A 14 29.46 -25.72 -24.35
N SER A 15 28.71 -25.97 -23.26
CA SER A 15 28.01 -25.03 -22.37
C SER A 15 27.27 -25.73 -21.19
N LEU A 16 26.81 -24.91 -20.22
CA LEU A 16 25.86 -25.12 -19.09
C LEU A 16 26.55 -25.35 -17.72
N LEU A 17 26.66 -24.38 -16.80
CA LEU A 17 25.62 -23.82 -15.89
C LEU A 17 26.14 -22.52 -15.21
N PRO A 18 25.31 -21.51 -14.84
CA PRO A 18 25.68 -20.49 -13.84
C PRO A 18 25.06 -20.85 -12.47
N ALA A 19 25.79 -21.11 -11.38
CA ALA A 19 26.73 -20.28 -10.61
C ALA A 19 26.05 -19.18 -9.76
N ALA A 20 25.40 -19.57 -8.66
CA ALA A 20 25.09 -18.70 -7.51
C ALA A 20 24.69 -19.51 -6.25
N ALA A 21 25.55 -20.45 -5.82
CA ALA A 21 25.36 -21.15 -4.54
C ALA A 21 26.67 -21.70 -3.93
N ALA A 22 27.84 -21.28 -4.43
CA ALA A 22 29.13 -21.81 -3.97
C ALA A 22 29.93 -20.84 -3.09
N ASP A 23 29.62 -19.53 -3.10
CA ASP A 23 30.43 -18.53 -2.39
C ASP A 23 30.12 -18.41 -0.89
N SER A 24 29.06 -19.05 -0.40
CA SER A 24 28.68 -19.00 1.04
C SER A 24 29.21 -20.19 1.86
N ALA A 25 29.85 -21.18 1.23
CA ALA A 25 30.34 -22.37 1.92
C ALA A 25 31.80 -22.22 2.40
N VAL A 26 32.65 -21.50 1.64
CA VAL A 26 34.09 -21.39 1.92
C VAL A 26 34.40 -20.43 3.08
N LEU A 27 33.52 -19.47 3.37
CA LEU A 27 33.72 -18.50 4.45
C LEU A 27 33.37 -19.03 5.86
N LYS A 28 32.61 -20.14 5.97
CA LYS A 28 32.23 -20.74 7.26
C LYS A 28 33.32 -21.65 7.86
N GLU A 29 34.21 -22.21 7.04
CA GLU A 29 35.31 -23.07 7.51
C GLU A 29 36.51 -22.30 8.07
N ALA A 30 36.61 -20.99 7.82
CA ALA A 30 37.73 -20.16 8.26
C ALA A 30 37.60 -19.54 9.67
N GLY A 31 36.54 -19.86 10.43
CA GLY A 31 36.35 -19.40 11.81
C GLY A 31 36.10 -17.89 11.97
N PHE A 32 35.87 -17.15 10.89
CA PHE A 32 35.52 -15.73 10.92
C PHE A 32 34.00 -15.56 10.94
N SER A 33 33.40 -15.45 12.14
CA SER A 33 32.08 -14.85 12.28
C SER A 33 32.26 -13.34 12.36
N LEU A 34 31.83 -12.60 11.33
CA LEU A 34 31.60 -11.18 11.50
C LEU A 34 30.43 -11.03 12.48
N PRO A 35 30.58 -10.30 13.61
CA PRO A 35 29.43 -9.98 14.44
C PRO A 35 28.44 -9.21 13.57
N ALA A 36 27.20 -9.70 13.52
CA ALA A 36 26.12 -8.96 12.90
C ALA A 36 26.07 -7.60 13.59
N VAL A 37 26.37 -6.54 12.85
CA VAL A 37 26.12 -5.18 13.31
C VAL A 37 24.60 -5.06 13.32
N GLU A 38 23.98 -5.39 14.45
CA GLU A 38 22.61 -5.01 14.75
C GLU A 38 22.60 -3.49 14.83
N LEU A 39 22.29 -2.85 13.70
CA LEU A 39 21.76 -1.50 13.77
C LEU A 39 20.46 -1.60 14.58
N PRO A 40 20.30 -0.84 15.67
CA PRO A 40 19.03 -0.81 16.37
C PRO A 40 17.96 -0.44 15.34
N SER A 41 17.01 -1.35 15.11
CA SER A 41 15.83 -1.01 14.33
C SER A 41 15.25 0.26 14.95
N PRO A 42 15.01 1.33 14.16
CA PRO A 42 14.30 2.47 14.67
C PRO A 42 13.01 1.94 15.31
N GLU A 43 12.80 2.26 16.58
CA GLU A 43 11.61 1.84 17.30
C GLU A 43 10.40 2.29 16.46
N ALA A 44 9.62 1.33 15.98
CA ALA A 44 8.48 1.62 15.12
C ALA A 44 7.59 2.65 15.84
N PRO A 45 7.27 3.81 15.25
CA PRO A 45 6.35 4.73 15.89
C PRO A 45 5.04 4.00 16.15
N LYS A 46 4.60 3.99 17.40
CA LYS A 46 3.27 3.51 17.84
C LYS A 46 2.15 4.43 17.34
N ALA A 47 2.18 4.81 16.06
CA ALA A 47 1.20 5.71 15.48
C ALA A 47 -0.02 4.89 15.03
N ASN A 48 -0.90 4.57 15.99
CA ASN A 48 -2.28 4.22 15.64
C ASN A 48 -2.96 5.45 14.98
N GLN A 49 -4.04 5.25 14.24
CA GLN A 49 -4.80 6.31 13.56
C GLN A 49 -5.14 7.50 14.48
N TRP A 50 -5.29 7.24 15.78
CA TRP A 50 -5.49 8.25 16.82
C TRP A 50 -4.27 9.17 17.04
N MET A 51 -3.05 8.65 17.01
CA MET A 51 -1.82 9.44 17.09
C MET A 51 -1.59 10.27 15.83
N THR A 52 -2.01 9.78 14.67
CA THR A 52 -1.98 10.53 13.40
C THR A 52 -2.89 11.76 13.48
N LEU A 53 -4.13 11.60 13.96
CA LEU A 53 -5.08 12.71 14.08
C LEU A 53 -4.64 13.77 15.09
N ARG A 54 -3.92 13.39 16.16
CA ARG A 54 -3.36 14.34 17.13
C ARG A 54 -2.32 15.29 16.54
N LYS A 55 -1.72 14.95 15.40
CA LYS A 55 -0.81 15.85 14.68
C LYS A 55 -1.57 16.97 13.96
N ILE A 56 -2.86 16.80 13.69
CA ILE A 56 -3.64 17.78 12.93
C ILE A 56 -4.14 18.86 13.89
N THR A 57 -3.74 20.10 13.64
CA THR A 57 -4.07 21.27 14.46
C THR A 57 -4.62 22.39 13.59
N VAL A 58 -5.37 23.31 14.19
CA VAL A 58 -5.81 24.53 13.49
C VAL A 58 -4.59 25.42 13.25
N ASN A 59 -4.46 25.92 12.02
CA ASN A 59 -3.56 27.01 11.71
C ASN A 59 -4.09 28.32 12.31
N THR A 60 -3.73 28.62 13.55
CA THR A 60 -4.18 29.84 14.23
C THR A 60 -3.68 31.14 13.60
N ALA A 61 -2.63 31.08 12.76
CA ALA A 61 -2.11 32.24 12.06
C ALA A 61 -2.92 32.60 10.80
N GLN A 62 -3.55 31.60 10.18
CA GLN A 62 -4.41 31.76 8.99
C GLN A 62 -5.57 30.75 9.04
N PRO A 63 -6.52 30.92 9.99
CA PRO A 63 -7.60 29.95 10.20
C PRO A 63 -8.55 29.84 9.00
N GLU A 64 -8.61 30.84 8.13
CA GLU A 64 -9.40 30.85 6.90
C GLU A 64 -8.74 30.14 5.71
N ASN A 65 -7.47 29.72 5.82
CA ASN A 65 -6.75 29.10 4.72
C ASN A 65 -7.01 27.58 4.66
N ASP A 66 -8.01 27.18 3.88
CA ASP A 66 -8.32 25.78 3.59
C ASP A 66 -7.69 25.26 2.29
N ASP A 67 -7.05 26.12 1.51
CA ASP A 67 -6.46 25.76 0.20
C ASP A 67 -5.02 25.24 0.33
N ALA A 68 -4.42 25.32 1.53
CA ALA A 68 -3.08 24.82 1.82
C ALA A 68 -3.00 24.10 3.16
N LEU A 69 -2.21 23.04 3.22
CA LEU A 69 -1.83 22.35 4.46
C LEU A 69 -0.37 22.63 4.77
N ILE A 70 -0.03 22.81 6.05
CA ILE A 70 1.35 23.03 6.49
C ILE A 70 1.81 21.84 7.33
N GLY A 71 2.69 21.01 6.79
CA GLY A 71 3.32 19.91 7.51
C GLY A 71 4.65 20.36 8.13
N ILE A 72 4.80 20.25 9.45
CA ILE A 72 6.09 20.48 10.12
C ILE A 72 6.94 19.22 10.01
N VAL A 73 8.14 19.33 9.45
CA VAL A 73 9.05 18.20 9.22
C VAL A 73 10.18 18.22 10.25
N ARG A 74 10.45 17.06 10.87
CA ARG A 74 11.60 16.87 11.78
C ARG A 74 12.37 15.59 11.48
N GLY A 75 13.70 15.66 11.58
CA GLY A 75 14.58 14.49 11.48
C GLY A 75 14.71 13.90 10.07
N MET A 76 14.23 14.61 9.04
CA MET A 76 14.40 14.26 7.64
C MET A 76 14.86 15.48 6.84
N ASP A 77 15.67 15.24 5.82
CA ASP A 77 16.02 16.20 4.78
C ASP A 77 14.75 16.69 4.04
N ILE A 78 14.58 18.00 3.92
CA ILE A 78 13.34 18.58 3.38
C ILE A 78 13.14 18.28 1.89
N ASP A 79 14.22 18.20 1.11
CA ASP A 79 14.13 17.89 -0.31
C ASP A 79 13.72 16.43 -0.52
N LYS A 80 14.22 15.53 0.33
CA LYS A 80 13.78 14.14 0.37
C LYS A 80 12.31 14.01 0.75
N ALA A 81 11.85 14.75 1.76
CA ALA A 81 10.46 14.74 2.19
C ALA A 81 9.53 15.25 1.06
N VAL A 82 9.86 16.37 0.41
CA VAL A 82 9.08 16.92 -0.70
C VAL A 82 9.03 15.96 -1.88
N LYS A 83 10.15 15.31 -2.21
CA LYS A 83 10.20 14.30 -3.28
C LYS A 83 9.27 13.13 -2.96
N GLU A 84 9.35 12.56 -1.77
CA GLU A 84 8.51 11.43 -1.35
C GLU A 84 7.02 11.81 -1.34
N LEU A 85 6.67 12.98 -0.82
CA LEU A 85 5.29 13.49 -0.85
C LEU A 85 4.79 13.68 -2.29
N SER A 86 5.63 14.21 -3.18
CA SER A 86 5.28 14.43 -4.59
C SER A 86 5.07 13.12 -5.35
N GLU A 87 5.93 12.13 -5.11
CA GLU A 87 5.77 10.76 -5.65
C GLU A 87 4.47 10.10 -5.16
N ASN A 88 4.03 10.44 -3.95
CA ASN A 88 2.76 9.99 -3.38
C ASN A 88 1.55 10.89 -3.69
N GLY A 89 1.70 11.80 -4.66
CA GLY A 89 0.59 12.59 -5.21
C GLY A 89 0.26 13.88 -4.48
N PHE A 90 1.04 14.29 -3.49
CA PHE A 90 0.90 15.60 -2.86
C PHE A 90 1.56 16.68 -3.72
N LYS A 91 0.90 17.83 -3.86
CA LYS A 91 1.52 19.03 -4.44
C LYS A 91 2.32 19.77 -3.36
N ALA A 92 3.43 19.18 -2.95
CA ALA A 92 4.24 19.65 -1.83
C ALA A 92 5.38 20.59 -2.29
N ALA A 93 5.64 21.63 -1.50
CA ALA A 93 6.79 22.52 -1.65
C ALA A 93 7.49 22.73 -0.31
N ALA A 94 8.82 22.82 -0.32
CA ALA A 94 9.60 23.12 0.87
C ALA A 94 9.46 24.60 1.25
N TYR A 95 9.37 24.86 2.55
CA TYR A 95 9.43 26.21 3.11
C TYR A 95 10.27 26.17 4.39
N GLN A 96 11.10 27.20 4.58
CA GLN A 96 11.93 27.32 5.77
C GLN A 96 11.39 28.45 6.63
N ASP A 97 11.15 28.20 7.92
CA ASP A 97 10.82 29.27 8.84
C ASP A 97 12.05 30.10 9.23
N ASN A 98 11.79 31.28 9.79
CA ASN A 98 12.82 32.20 10.25
C ASN A 98 13.61 31.68 11.47
N THR A 99 13.22 30.53 12.03
CA THR A 99 13.88 29.86 13.17
C THR A 99 14.69 28.63 12.74
N GLY A 100 14.81 28.37 11.44
CA GLY A 100 15.57 27.24 10.88
C GLY A 100 14.81 25.91 10.87
N GLY A 101 13.52 25.90 11.21
CA GLY A 101 12.62 24.78 11.04
C GLY A 101 12.20 24.62 9.58
N TYR A 102 12.08 23.37 9.13
CA TYR A 102 11.60 23.05 7.80
C TYR A 102 10.14 22.62 7.84
N MET A 103 9.34 23.16 6.93
CA MET A 103 7.95 22.79 6.74
C MET A 103 7.68 22.49 5.27
N VAL A 104 6.67 21.66 5.02
CA VAL A 104 6.13 21.40 3.69
C VAL A 104 4.79 22.08 3.57
N ILE A 105 4.59 22.82 2.49
CA ILE A 105 3.30 23.40 2.14
C ILE A 105 2.71 22.50 1.05
N VAL A 106 1.52 21.96 1.30
CA VAL A 106 0.79 21.14 0.33
C VAL A 106 -0.36 21.96 -0.22
N ASP A 107 -0.37 22.19 -1.54
CA ASP A 107 -1.51 22.79 -2.23
C ASP A 107 -2.65 21.78 -2.34
N VAL A 108 -3.78 22.10 -1.72
CA VAL A 108 -4.99 21.28 -1.69
C VAL A 108 -6.17 21.96 -2.39
N LYS A 109 -5.91 23.02 -3.16
CA LYS A 109 -6.94 23.73 -3.90
C LYS A 109 -7.69 22.80 -4.85
N GLY A 110 -9.02 22.77 -4.70
CA GLY A 110 -9.90 21.88 -5.46
C GLY A 110 -9.81 20.40 -5.08
N GLN A 111 -9.12 20.08 -3.99
CA GLN A 111 -9.04 18.74 -3.42
C GLN A 111 -9.71 18.68 -2.04
N ASN A 112 -9.85 17.49 -1.47
CA ASN A 112 -10.38 17.34 -0.13
C ASN A 112 -9.27 17.58 0.92
N ALA A 113 -9.22 18.81 1.44
CA ALA A 113 -8.23 19.24 2.43
C ALA A 113 -8.20 18.36 3.69
N ALA A 114 -9.36 17.87 4.15
CA ALA A 114 -9.46 17.00 5.32
C ALA A 114 -8.78 15.64 5.09
N ASP A 115 -9.02 15.03 3.93
CA ASP A 115 -8.42 13.76 3.56
C ASP A 115 -6.91 13.86 3.38
N LEU A 116 -6.45 14.94 2.74
CA LEU A 116 -5.03 15.18 2.51
C LEU A 116 -4.32 15.53 3.83
N ALA A 117 -4.99 16.17 4.78
CA ALA A 117 -4.43 16.41 6.11
C ALA A 117 -4.18 15.12 6.88
N VAL A 118 -5.12 14.17 6.81
CA VAL A 118 -4.94 12.83 7.40
C VAL A 118 -3.81 12.09 6.72
N GLY A 119 -3.75 12.09 5.39
CA GLY A 119 -2.67 11.47 4.62
C GLY A 119 -1.30 12.05 4.96
N LEU A 120 -1.18 13.38 5.02
CA LEU A 120 0.06 14.07 5.36
C LEU A 120 0.50 13.76 6.80
N ALA A 121 -0.44 13.66 7.75
CA ALA A 121 -0.13 13.36 9.14
C ALA A 121 0.40 11.93 9.36
N ARG A 122 0.17 10.99 8.43
CA ARG A 122 0.65 9.60 8.56
C ARG A 122 2.17 9.48 8.44
N TYR A 123 2.80 10.39 7.71
CA TYR A 123 4.25 10.37 7.54
C TYR A 123 4.99 10.55 8.87
N TYR A 124 5.98 9.70 9.12
CA TYR A 124 6.67 9.64 10.41
C TYR A 124 7.47 10.92 10.71
N TYR A 125 8.01 11.56 9.68
CA TYR A 125 8.77 12.79 9.77
C TYR A 125 7.89 14.03 9.90
N VAL A 126 6.58 13.91 9.64
CA VAL A 126 5.61 14.98 9.86
C VAL A 126 5.16 14.93 11.31
N THR A 127 5.50 15.96 12.08
CA THR A 127 5.18 16.05 13.50
C THR A 127 3.89 16.78 13.78
N GLU A 128 3.50 17.69 12.88
CA GLU A 128 2.28 18.50 13.00
C GLU A 128 1.77 18.81 11.58
N VAL A 129 0.45 18.86 11.40
CA VAL A 129 -0.22 19.31 10.18
C VAL A 129 -1.18 20.43 10.55
N LYS A 130 -0.90 21.64 10.10
CA LYS A 130 -1.77 22.78 10.32
C LYS A 130 -2.75 22.93 9.17
N VAL A 131 -4.03 23.05 9.51
CA VAL A 131 -5.16 23.15 8.57
C VAL A 131 -6.05 24.34 8.90
N GLY A 132 -6.82 24.85 7.94
CA GLY A 132 -7.85 25.85 8.20
C GLY A 132 -8.92 25.35 9.18
N GLN A 133 -9.60 26.29 9.85
CA GLN A 133 -10.63 26.03 10.86
C GLN A 133 -11.77 25.18 10.29
N ARG A 134 -12.22 25.46 9.06
CA ARG A 134 -13.28 24.69 8.41
C ARG A 134 -12.83 23.25 8.16
N THR A 135 -11.61 23.04 7.70
CA THR A 135 -11.01 21.71 7.51
C THR A 135 -10.88 20.96 8.83
N HIS A 136 -10.47 21.64 9.90
CA HIS A 136 -10.42 21.07 11.24
C HIS A 136 -11.81 20.69 11.76
N ASP A 137 -12.81 21.55 11.58
CA ASP A 137 -14.19 21.29 12.00
C ASP A 137 -14.82 20.15 11.17
N GLN A 138 -14.41 19.98 9.91
CA GLN A 138 -14.78 18.81 9.11
C GLN A 138 -14.25 17.50 9.71
N LEU A 139 -13.03 17.52 10.26
CA LEU A 139 -12.37 16.37 10.87
C LEU A 139 -12.84 16.08 12.31
N PHE A 140 -13.12 17.12 13.10
CA PHE A 140 -13.31 17.01 14.56
C PHE A 140 -14.62 17.62 15.09
N GLY A 141 -15.46 18.20 14.23
CA GLY A 141 -16.69 18.89 14.63
C GLY A 141 -17.80 17.94 15.12
N LEU A 142 -18.53 18.37 16.17
CA LEU A 142 -19.55 17.60 16.90
C LEU A 142 -20.73 17.09 16.07
N ASN A 143 -21.00 17.69 14.90
CA ASN A 143 -22.13 17.34 14.03
C ASN A 143 -21.72 16.52 12.80
N ASN A 144 -20.42 16.29 12.60
CA ASN A 144 -19.96 15.49 11.48
C ASN A 144 -20.04 14.02 11.86
N LYS A 145 -20.92 13.28 11.16
CA LYS A 145 -20.80 11.81 11.00
C LYS A 145 -19.53 11.44 10.19
N SER A 146 -18.50 12.28 10.20
CA SER A 146 -17.18 11.89 9.73
C SER A 146 -16.65 10.92 10.78
N THR A 147 -17.07 9.66 10.65
CA THR A 147 -16.21 8.56 11.05
C THR A 147 -14.85 8.87 10.46
N TYR A 148 -13.80 8.63 11.22
CA TYR A 148 -12.41 8.93 10.90
C TYR A 148 -11.87 8.23 9.62
N ALA A 149 -12.76 7.72 8.77
CA ALA A 149 -12.57 7.20 7.44
C ALA A 149 -12.33 8.34 6.46
N VAL A 150 -11.18 8.28 5.80
CA VAL A 150 -10.86 9.18 4.70
C VAL A 150 -11.88 8.98 3.57
N LYS A 151 -12.42 10.07 3.02
CA LYS A 151 -13.55 10.01 2.07
C LYS A 151 -13.11 9.47 0.70
N MET A 152 -11.86 9.72 0.34
CA MET A 152 -11.22 9.25 -0.89
C MET A 152 -9.95 8.48 -0.56
N GLY A 153 -9.78 7.32 -1.17
CA GLY A 153 -8.56 6.53 -1.13
C GLY A 153 -8.03 6.23 -2.53
N THR A 154 -6.74 6.04 -2.69
CA THR A 154 -6.13 5.68 -3.97
C THR A 154 -5.09 4.57 -3.83
N ILE A 155 -5.04 3.69 -4.81
CA ILE A 155 -4.05 2.61 -4.93
C ILE A 155 -3.31 2.82 -6.25
N LYS A 156 -2.02 3.14 -6.18
CA LYS A 156 -1.21 3.49 -7.36
C LYS A 156 0.12 2.75 -7.40
N GLY A 157 0.56 2.30 -8.58
CA GLY A 157 1.87 1.68 -8.77
C GLY A 157 1.84 0.57 -9.82
N GLY A 158 2.56 -0.51 -9.55
CA GLY A 158 2.62 -1.70 -10.40
C GLY A 158 2.22 -2.98 -9.67
N MET A 159 1.42 -3.81 -10.32
CA MET A 159 1.08 -5.15 -9.84
C MET A 159 1.04 -6.11 -11.03
N ASN A 160 1.68 -7.27 -10.92
CA ASN A 160 1.67 -8.29 -11.99
C ASN A 160 2.20 -7.79 -13.35
N HIS A 161 3.23 -6.94 -13.34
CA HIS A 161 3.79 -6.25 -14.52
C HIS A 161 2.83 -5.27 -15.21
N SER A 162 1.73 -4.91 -14.57
CA SER A 162 0.74 -3.96 -15.07
C SER A 162 0.64 -2.74 -14.16
N PRO A 163 0.30 -1.56 -14.71
CA PRO A 163 -0.02 -0.39 -13.90
C PRO A 163 -1.34 -0.58 -13.15
N VAL A 164 -1.38 0.00 -11.95
CA VAL A 164 -2.57 0.16 -11.11
C VAL A 164 -2.72 1.64 -10.79
N ASP A 165 -3.89 2.20 -11.06
CA ASP A 165 -4.30 3.53 -10.61
C ASP A 165 -5.80 3.50 -10.33
N VAL A 166 -6.16 3.15 -9.09
CA VAL A 166 -7.56 2.98 -8.67
C VAL A 166 -7.87 3.99 -7.58
N LYS A 167 -9.06 4.58 -7.65
CA LYS A 167 -9.63 5.51 -6.67
C LYS A 167 -10.86 4.89 -6.03
N ILE A 168 -10.90 4.89 -4.71
CA ILE A 168 -12.03 4.43 -3.90
C ILE A 168 -12.70 5.67 -3.31
N ASN A 169 -13.92 5.95 -3.75
CA ASN A 169 -14.76 6.99 -3.19
C ASN A 169 -15.70 6.35 -2.16
N LYS A 170 -15.45 6.63 -0.88
CA LYS A 170 -16.23 6.08 0.25
C LYS A 170 -17.49 6.89 0.55
N LEU A 171 -17.71 8.02 -0.14
CA LEU A 171 -18.96 8.79 -0.06
C LEU A 171 -19.98 8.29 -1.07
N ASP A 172 -19.53 8.21 -2.32
CA ASP A 172 -20.38 7.80 -3.44
C ASP A 172 -20.38 6.28 -3.62
N TRP A 173 -19.58 5.57 -2.82
CA TRP A 173 -19.41 4.12 -2.85
C TRP A 173 -19.04 3.62 -4.24
N THR A 174 -18.01 4.23 -4.83
CA THR A 174 -17.51 3.86 -6.16
C THR A 174 -16.02 3.55 -6.15
N ILE A 175 -15.60 2.69 -7.07
CA ILE A 175 -14.20 2.38 -7.34
C ILE A 175 -13.96 2.65 -8.83
N THR A 176 -13.10 3.62 -9.14
CA THR A 176 -12.85 4.07 -10.51
C THR A 176 -11.37 4.11 -10.83
N GLY A 177 -10.99 4.08 -12.11
CA GLY A 177 -9.61 4.27 -12.56
C GLY A 177 -9.18 3.23 -13.58
N GLY A 178 -7.98 2.69 -13.41
CA GLY A 178 -7.40 1.71 -14.32
C GLY A 178 -6.59 0.62 -13.61
N LEU A 179 -6.75 -0.60 -14.09
CA LEU A 179 -6.02 -1.78 -13.62
C LEU A 179 -5.77 -2.70 -14.82
N ASN A 180 -4.56 -3.24 -14.96
CA ASN A 180 -4.18 -4.08 -16.13
C ASN A 180 -4.46 -3.40 -17.49
N HIS A 181 -4.12 -2.11 -17.62
CA HIS A 181 -4.41 -1.29 -18.80
C HIS A 181 -5.90 -1.21 -19.19
N SER A 182 -6.79 -1.60 -18.28
CA SER A 182 -8.22 -1.65 -18.50
C SER A 182 -8.94 -0.72 -17.52
N PRO A 183 -10.05 -0.09 -17.92
CA PRO A 183 -10.82 0.75 -17.02
C PRO A 183 -11.41 -0.08 -15.89
N VAL A 184 -11.50 0.55 -14.71
CA VAL A 184 -12.28 0.08 -13.57
C VAL A 184 -13.36 1.12 -13.31
N ASP A 185 -14.61 0.66 -13.24
CA ASP A 185 -15.77 1.47 -12.86
C ASP A 185 -16.77 0.57 -12.14
N VAL A 186 -16.78 0.64 -10.82
CA VAL A 186 -17.57 -0.22 -9.95
C VAL A 186 -18.34 0.65 -8.97
N LYS A 187 -19.60 0.29 -8.73
CA LYS A 187 -20.48 0.88 -7.72
C LYS A 187 -20.80 -0.16 -6.66
N ILE A 188 -20.81 0.27 -5.41
CA ILE A 188 -21.15 -0.52 -4.24
C ILE A 188 -22.47 0.04 -3.69
N ASP A 189 -23.46 -0.83 -3.54
CA ASP A 189 -24.73 -0.51 -2.89
C ASP A 189 -24.80 -1.24 -1.55
N HIS A 190 -24.74 -0.49 -0.46
CA HIS A 190 -24.78 -1.04 0.90
C HIS A 190 -26.18 -1.46 1.35
N ASP A 191 -27.23 -0.86 0.77
CA ASP A 191 -28.61 -1.17 1.11
C ASP A 191 -29.04 -2.48 0.42
N GLU A 192 -28.68 -2.61 -0.86
CA GLU A 192 -28.91 -3.83 -1.64
C GLU A 192 -27.84 -4.91 -1.41
N LYS A 193 -26.72 -4.53 -0.78
CA LYS A 193 -25.55 -5.37 -0.55
C LYS A 193 -24.94 -5.94 -1.83
N THR A 194 -24.80 -5.08 -2.85
CA THR A 194 -24.31 -5.44 -4.18
C THR A 194 -23.07 -4.64 -4.58
N ILE A 195 -22.29 -5.19 -5.50
CA ILE A 195 -21.16 -4.53 -6.16
C ILE A 195 -21.34 -4.78 -7.65
N THR A 196 -21.54 -3.72 -8.43
CA THR A 196 -21.86 -3.80 -9.87
C THR A 196 -20.96 -2.91 -10.70
N GLY A 197 -20.75 -3.24 -11.98
CA GLY A 197 -19.98 -2.40 -12.90
C GLY A 197 -19.05 -3.21 -13.79
N GLY A 198 -17.82 -2.74 -13.98
CA GLY A 198 -16.81 -3.39 -14.79
C GLY A 198 -15.38 -3.22 -14.27
N ALA A 199 -14.58 -4.27 -14.41
CA ALA A 199 -13.14 -4.28 -14.14
C ALA A 199 -12.46 -5.30 -15.07
N ASN A 200 -11.23 -5.03 -15.51
CA ASN A 200 -10.48 -5.92 -16.44
C ASN A 200 -11.29 -6.32 -17.69
N LEU A 201 -11.99 -5.36 -18.31
CA LEU A 201 -12.87 -5.58 -19.48
C LEU A 201 -13.99 -6.60 -19.25
N SER A 202 -14.32 -6.88 -18.00
CA SER A 202 -15.31 -7.87 -17.60
C SER A 202 -16.38 -7.24 -16.71
N PRO A 203 -17.65 -7.70 -16.78
CA PRO A 203 -18.67 -7.26 -15.85
C PRO A 203 -18.35 -7.73 -14.43
N VAL A 204 -18.72 -6.89 -13.47
CA VAL A 204 -18.73 -7.18 -12.04
C VAL A 204 -20.18 -7.22 -11.60
N ASP A 205 -20.60 -8.33 -11.02
CA ASP A 205 -21.91 -8.54 -10.38
C ASP A 205 -21.69 -9.42 -9.15
N LEU A 206 -21.41 -8.78 -8.02
CA LEU A 206 -21.15 -9.42 -6.74
C LEU A 206 -22.19 -8.99 -5.71
N LYS A 207 -22.34 -9.82 -4.70
CA LYS A 207 -23.05 -9.55 -3.46
C LYS A 207 -22.08 -9.65 -2.31
N PHE A 208 -22.43 -9.02 -1.19
CA PHE A 208 -21.63 -9.14 0.01
C PHE A 208 -22.46 -9.24 1.27
N ASP A 209 -21.96 -9.99 2.24
CA ASP A 209 -22.44 -9.95 3.61
C ASP A 209 -21.38 -9.26 4.46
N TRP A 210 -21.77 -8.19 5.14
CA TRP A 210 -20.87 -7.40 5.97
C TRP A 210 -21.20 -7.55 7.45
N SER A 211 -20.15 -7.69 8.25
CA SER A 211 -20.17 -7.54 9.70
C SER A 211 -18.86 -6.89 10.16
N THR A 212 -18.80 -6.51 11.43
CA THR A 212 -17.57 -5.95 12.02
C THR A 212 -16.41 -6.95 12.11
N ARG A 213 -16.69 -8.26 11.99
CA ARG A 213 -15.70 -9.34 12.14
C ARG A 213 -15.37 -10.03 10.83
N GLU A 214 -16.30 -10.02 9.89
CA GLU A 214 -16.20 -10.75 8.64
C GLU A 214 -16.88 -10.00 7.49
N VAL A 215 -16.27 -10.06 6.32
CA VAL A 215 -16.88 -9.65 5.06
C VAL A 215 -16.84 -10.81 4.10
N LYS A 216 -18.00 -11.27 3.63
CA LYS A 216 -18.11 -12.29 2.60
C LYS A 216 -18.50 -11.62 1.29
N VAL A 217 -17.80 -11.94 0.20
CA VAL A 217 -18.07 -11.42 -1.15
C VAL A 217 -18.30 -12.61 -2.07
N TYR A 218 -19.38 -12.61 -2.85
CA TYR A 218 -19.73 -13.72 -3.74
C TYR A 218 -20.51 -13.28 -4.98
N GLY A 219 -20.33 -13.96 -6.12
CA GLY A 219 -21.01 -13.64 -7.38
C GLY A 219 -20.10 -13.87 -8.59
N GLY A 220 -20.18 -12.99 -9.59
CA GLY A 220 -19.35 -13.00 -10.79
C GLY A 220 -18.46 -11.75 -10.93
N ALA A 221 -17.18 -11.96 -11.21
CA ALA A 221 -16.26 -10.91 -11.66
C ALA A 221 -15.18 -11.52 -12.56
N ASN A 222 -14.60 -10.75 -13.49
CA ASN A 222 -13.57 -11.25 -14.43
C ASN A 222 -14.02 -12.50 -15.22
N HIS A 223 -15.30 -12.53 -15.65
CA HIS A 223 -15.97 -13.65 -16.31
C HIS A 223 -15.95 -14.97 -15.51
N SER A 224 -15.84 -14.88 -14.19
CA SER A 224 -15.57 -16.02 -13.33
C SER A 224 -16.35 -15.94 -12.02
N PRO A 225 -16.71 -17.08 -11.42
CA PRO A 225 -17.32 -17.08 -10.10
C PRO A 225 -16.27 -16.67 -9.05
N VAL A 226 -16.68 -15.80 -8.14
CA VAL A 226 -15.89 -15.34 -6.99
C VAL A 226 -16.69 -15.65 -5.73
N ASN A 227 -16.02 -16.15 -4.70
CA ASN A 227 -16.60 -16.36 -3.37
C ASN A 227 -15.46 -16.43 -2.35
N TYR A 228 -15.31 -15.40 -1.53
CA TYR A 228 -14.34 -15.42 -0.43
C TYR A 228 -14.89 -14.70 0.79
N THR A 229 -14.35 -15.07 1.93
CA THR A 229 -14.59 -14.43 3.22
C THR A 229 -13.29 -13.84 3.72
N VAL A 230 -13.32 -12.57 4.13
CA VAL A 230 -12.27 -11.95 4.92
C VAL A 230 -12.71 -11.97 6.38
N ASN A 231 -12.07 -12.79 7.19
CA ASN A 231 -12.26 -12.85 8.63
C ASN A 231 -11.18 -12.00 9.30
N TRP A 232 -11.60 -10.83 9.77
CA TRP A 232 -10.73 -9.88 10.44
C TRP A 232 -10.26 -10.40 11.78
N ASP A 233 -11.03 -11.26 12.47
CA ASP A 233 -10.64 -11.80 13.77
C ASP A 233 -9.44 -12.74 13.67
N LYS A 234 -9.47 -13.63 12.67
CA LYS A 234 -8.44 -14.64 12.40
C LYS A 234 -7.26 -14.08 11.60
N GLY A 235 -7.41 -12.92 10.97
CA GLY A 235 -6.41 -12.43 10.02
C GLY A 235 -6.35 -13.32 8.77
N LEU A 236 -7.50 -13.73 8.24
CA LEU A 236 -7.59 -14.73 7.17
C LEU A 236 -8.58 -14.29 6.10
N LEU A 237 -8.15 -14.32 4.84
CA LEU A 237 -9.00 -14.29 3.66
C LEU A 237 -9.00 -15.69 3.06
N GLU A 238 -10.15 -16.32 2.85
CA GLU A 238 -10.22 -17.63 2.21
C GLU A 238 -11.47 -17.83 1.35
N GLY A 239 -11.34 -18.66 0.31
CA GLY A 239 -12.42 -18.97 -0.62
C GLY A 239 -11.90 -19.41 -1.98
N TYR A 240 -12.57 -18.96 -3.05
CA TYR A 240 -12.18 -19.21 -4.42
C TYR A 240 -12.48 -18.03 -5.35
N ALA A 241 -11.73 -17.96 -6.44
CA ALA A 241 -11.99 -17.08 -7.58
C ALA A 241 -11.59 -17.82 -8.85
N ASN A 242 -12.41 -17.72 -9.91
CA ASN A 242 -12.20 -18.50 -11.14
C ASN A 242 -11.97 -19.99 -10.88
N ASN A 243 -12.84 -20.58 -10.04
CA ASN A 243 -12.78 -21.98 -9.61
C ASN A 243 -11.46 -22.40 -8.97
N SER A 244 -10.59 -21.45 -8.62
CA SER A 244 -9.28 -21.70 -8.06
C SER A 244 -9.24 -21.18 -6.63
N PRO A 245 -8.59 -21.90 -5.70
CA PRO A 245 -8.64 -21.56 -4.30
C PRO A 245 -7.83 -20.28 -4.04
N VAL A 246 -8.31 -19.48 -3.10
CA VAL A 246 -7.66 -18.27 -2.60
C VAL A 246 -7.57 -18.41 -1.08
N ARG A 247 -6.38 -18.19 -0.52
CA ARG A 247 -6.15 -18.15 0.92
C ARG A 247 -5.02 -17.19 1.23
N LEU A 248 -5.26 -16.17 2.03
CA LEU A 248 -4.26 -15.21 2.50
C LEU A 248 -4.35 -15.08 4.02
N GLU A 249 -3.23 -15.27 4.70
CA GLU A 249 -3.05 -15.03 6.13
C GLU A 249 -2.33 -13.70 6.30
N PHE A 250 -2.85 -12.83 7.16
CA PHE A 250 -2.30 -11.51 7.40
C PHE A 250 -2.12 -11.20 8.88
N GLY A 251 -0.96 -10.62 9.20
CA GLY A 251 -0.60 -10.29 10.57
C GLY A 251 -1.49 -9.21 11.19
N ARG A 252 -2.05 -9.51 12.36
CA ARG A 252 -2.74 -8.54 13.22
C ARG A 252 -1.86 -8.16 14.40
N GLN A 253 -1.87 -6.88 14.73
CA GLN A 253 -1.34 -6.36 15.99
C GLN A 253 -2.46 -5.56 16.66
N ASP A 254 -2.85 -5.97 17.87
CA ASP A 254 -3.90 -5.33 18.70
C ASP A 254 -5.24 -5.09 17.99
N GLY A 255 -5.67 -6.04 17.16
CA GLY A 255 -6.96 -5.97 16.47
C GLY A 255 -6.95 -5.16 15.16
N PHE A 256 -5.83 -4.52 14.83
CA PHE A 256 -5.62 -3.78 13.58
C PHE A 256 -4.45 -4.37 12.79
N ALA A 257 -4.29 -3.92 11.53
CA ALA A 257 -3.03 -4.11 10.82
C ALA A 257 -1.92 -3.37 11.60
N GLY A 258 -0.83 -4.08 11.90
CA GLY A 258 0.33 -3.45 12.52
C GLY A 258 0.97 -2.42 11.59
N PRO A 259 1.96 -1.63 12.06
CA PRO A 259 2.72 -0.72 11.21
C PRO A 259 3.41 -1.46 10.05
N ILE A 260 3.71 -2.75 10.22
CA ILE A 260 4.11 -3.66 9.15
C ILE A 260 3.22 -4.91 9.25
N THR A 261 2.46 -5.19 8.20
CA THR A 261 1.60 -6.37 8.09
C THR A 261 2.08 -7.24 6.94
N SER A 262 2.55 -8.45 7.25
CA SER A 262 2.83 -9.48 6.26
C SER A 262 1.54 -10.18 5.85
N ILE A 263 1.36 -10.42 4.55
CA ILE A 263 0.23 -11.12 3.95
C ILE A 263 0.80 -12.27 3.12
N LYS A 264 0.49 -13.51 3.50
CA LYS A 264 1.06 -14.72 2.89
C LYS A 264 0.00 -15.71 2.52
N GLY A 265 0.22 -16.47 1.46
CA GLY A 265 -0.65 -17.59 1.09
C GLY A 265 -0.63 -17.84 -0.40
N TYR A 266 -1.80 -18.02 -0.99
CA TYR A 266 -1.94 -18.30 -2.42
C TYR A 266 -3.22 -17.74 -3.00
N ALA A 267 -3.18 -17.44 -4.30
CA ALA A 267 -4.32 -17.10 -5.12
C ALA A 267 -4.16 -17.82 -6.46
N GLY A 268 -5.13 -18.67 -6.83
CA GLY A 268 -5.03 -19.39 -8.10
C GLY A 268 -3.91 -20.44 -8.14
N HIS A 269 -3.61 -21.07 -7.01
CA HIS A 269 -2.43 -21.93 -6.79
C HIS A 269 -1.06 -21.23 -6.90
N ALA A 270 -1.04 -19.93 -7.20
CA ALA A 270 0.20 -19.16 -7.22
C ALA A 270 0.45 -18.50 -5.86
N PRO A 271 1.72 -18.39 -5.42
CA PRO A 271 2.05 -17.84 -4.11
C PRO A 271 1.74 -16.34 -4.04
N VAL A 272 1.38 -15.90 -2.85
CA VAL A 272 1.26 -14.50 -2.46
C VAL A 272 2.16 -14.27 -1.24
N ASP A 273 3.06 -13.29 -1.35
CA ASP A 273 3.91 -12.83 -0.27
C ASP A 273 4.04 -11.32 -0.37
N LEU A 274 3.24 -10.60 0.42
CA LEU A 274 3.17 -9.15 0.43
C LEU A 274 3.52 -8.61 1.81
N THR A 275 4.05 -7.40 1.84
CA THR A 275 4.31 -6.63 3.05
C THR A 275 3.67 -5.26 2.89
N PHE A 276 2.71 -4.98 3.76
CA PHE A 276 2.08 -3.68 3.88
C PHE A 276 2.75 -2.88 4.98
N ASN A 277 3.15 -1.65 4.67
CA ASN A 277 3.63 -0.68 5.64
C ASN A 277 2.49 0.32 5.93
N GLY A 278 1.86 0.18 7.09
CA GLY A 278 0.76 1.03 7.53
C GLY A 278 1.15 2.48 7.81
N VAL A 279 2.45 2.80 7.88
CA VAL A 279 2.95 4.16 8.12
C VAL A 279 2.94 4.98 6.83
N ASN A 280 3.48 4.44 5.74
CA ASN A 280 3.57 5.14 4.45
C ASN A 280 2.57 4.64 3.40
N GLY A 281 1.80 3.59 3.71
CA GLY A 281 0.81 3.01 2.79
C GLY A 281 1.42 2.12 1.71
N HIS A 282 2.73 1.85 1.73
CA HIS A 282 3.39 1.03 0.72
C HIS A 282 2.99 -0.45 0.88
N LEU A 283 2.63 -1.09 -0.22
CA LEU A 283 2.38 -2.52 -0.34
C LEU A 283 3.34 -3.09 -1.38
N GLY A 284 4.35 -3.79 -0.90
CA GLY A 284 5.38 -4.41 -1.72
C GLY A 284 5.38 -5.94 -1.62
N GLY A 285 6.06 -6.61 -2.55
CA GLY A 285 6.31 -8.05 -2.48
C GLY A 285 6.07 -8.73 -3.82
N ALA A 286 5.47 -9.92 -3.77
CA ALA A 286 5.11 -10.69 -4.95
C ALA A 286 3.72 -11.32 -4.84
N MET A 287 3.03 -11.34 -5.97
CA MET A 287 1.76 -12.03 -6.16
C MET A 287 1.82 -12.73 -7.52
N ASN A 288 1.40 -13.98 -7.60
CA ASN A 288 1.41 -14.73 -8.86
C ASN A 288 2.78 -14.71 -9.57
N HIS A 289 3.84 -14.99 -8.82
CA HIS A 289 5.25 -14.95 -9.27
C HIS A 289 5.70 -13.61 -9.87
N SER A 290 4.94 -12.54 -9.68
CA SER A 290 5.20 -11.23 -10.26
C SER A 290 5.33 -10.19 -9.16
N PRO A 291 6.16 -9.15 -9.36
CA PRO A 291 6.35 -8.11 -8.36
C PRO A 291 5.06 -7.31 -8.14
N VAL A 292 4.88 -6.88 -6.89
CA VAL A 292 3.88 -5.91 -6.45
C VAL A 292 4.61 -4.75 -5.81
N ASP A 293 4.29 -3.55 -6.25
CA ASP A 293 4.84 -2.30 -5.74
C ASP A 293 3.78 -1.21 -5.91
N VAL A 294 2.91 -1.05 -4.91
CA VAL A 294 1.82 -0.07 -4.94
C VAL A 294 1.77 0.75 -3.65
N ASN A 295 1.30 1.99 -3.76
CA ASN A 295 1.06 2.90 -2.64
C ASN A 295 -0.44 3.06 -2.42
N LEU A 296 -0.88 2.79 -1.19
CA LEU A 296 -2.23 2.98 -0.69
C LEU A 296 -2.27 4.33 0.04
N VAL A 297 -2.70 5.36 -0.67
CA VAL A 297 -2.90 6.70 -0.08
C VAL A 297 -4.31 6.79 0.43
N ASN A 298 -4.48 7.09 1.72
CA ASN A 298 -5.80 7.22 2.36
C ASN A 298 -6.69 5.95 2.32
N CYS A 299 -6.09 4.83 1.91
CA CYS A 299 -6.60 3.48 2.07
C CYS A 299 -5.82 2.77 3.19
N ASP A 300 -6.32 1.62 3.58
CA ASP A 300 -5.59 0.66 4.40
C ASP A 300 -5.68 -0.75 3.80
N ILE A 301 -5.11 -1.71 4.52
CA ILE A 301 -5.13 -3.10 4.06
C ILE A 301 -6.54 -3.71 4.04
N TYR A 302 -7.49 -3.16 4.81
CA TYR A 302 -8.88 -3.64 4.82
C TYR A 302 -9.55 -3.29 3.49
N ASP A 303 -9.37 -2.07 2.99
CA ASP A 303 -9.86 -1.67 1.68
C ASP A 303 -9.30 -2.59 0.57
N PHE A 304 -8.01 -2.89 0.63
CA PHE A 304 -7.36 -3.78 -0.34
C PHE A 304 -7.89 -5.21 -0.29
N LEU A 305 -7.99 -5.80 0.91
CA LEU A 305 -8.44 -7.19 1.10
C LEU A 305 -9.95 -7.36 0.83
N GLN A 306 -10.76 -6.37 1.16
CA GLN A 306 -12.19 -6.39 0.89
C GLN A 306 -12.47 -6.42 -0.61
N TYR A 307 -11.71 -5.68 -1.42
CA TYR A 307 -11.84 -5.63 -2.88
C TYR A 307 -10.79 -6.47 -3.61
N PHE A 308 -10.30 -7.54 -2.96
CA PHE A 308 -9.22 -8.37 -3.50
C PHE A 308 -9.52 -8.94 -4.90
N PHE A 309 -10.80 -9.14 -5.24
CA PHE A 309 -11.23 -9.59 -6.57
C PHE A 309 -10.74 -8.72 -7.74
N LEU A 310 -10.49 -7.42 -7.51
CA LEU A 310 -9.97 -6.50 -8.53
C LEU A 310 -8.54 -6.85 -8.93
N PHE A 311 -7.76 -7.39 -7.98
CA PHE A 311 -6.33 -7.63 -8.11
C PHE A 311 -5.99 -9.08 -8.50
N LEU A 312 -7.00 -9.95 -8.49
CA LEU A 312 -6.86 -11.33 -8.95
C LEU A 312 -6.71 -11.36 -10.46
N LYS A 313 -5.49 -11.64 -10.95
CA LYS A 313 -5.26 -11.91 -12.37
C LYS A 313 -5.97 -13.20 -12.75
N ASN A 314 -6.81 -13.14 -13.78
CA ASN A 314 -7.25 -14.34 -14.46
C ASN A 314 -6.11 -14.81 -15.38
N PRO A 315 -5.53 -16.02 -15.23
CA PRO A 315 -4.48 -16.50 -16.12
C PRO A 315 -4.95 -16.67 -17.58
N ALA A 316 -6.25 -16.54 -17.86
CA ALA A 316 -6.83 -16.61 -19.20
C ALA A 316 -6.92 -15.26 -19.95
N LEU A 317 -6.38 -14.16 -19.38
CA LEU A 317 -6.28 -12.84 -20.02
C LEU A 317 -4.82 -12.39 -20.16
#